data_AF-A0AAN5C2C8-F1
#
_entry.id   AF-A0AAN5C2C8-F1
#
_cell.length_a   1.000
_cell.length_b   1.000
_cell.length_c   1.000
_cell.angle_alpha   90.00
_cell.angle_beta   90.00
_cell.angle_gamma   90.00
#
_symmetry.space_group_name_H-M   'P 1'
#
loop_
_entity.id
_entity.type
_entity.pdbx_description
1 polymer ?
#
loop_
_entity_poly.entity_id
_entity_poly.type
_entity_poly.pdbx_seq_one_letter_code
_entity_poly.pdbx_strand_id
1 'polypeptide(L)'
;MIHGFSTSHGDPFVCALAEKLLTHVTRPFYDMLRLWIYDGELSDPYQEFFVVEPEVSPSTDPRRLATSVWEDKYKLDDDLVPSIITQDFAKKVFLIGKSLNFIRYGCGDSGWVEAYSKESSKELRYGDTASLETSIDEAYKSTMARLIYLMDEKFKLFDHLRALKKYLLLGQGDFIALLMESLASNLDRPANSQYRHTLTAQLEHAIRASNAQYDSSDVLRRLDARMLELSHGEIGWDCFTLEYKIDAPVDVVITPWGSTQYLKVFNFLWRVKRVEFALGSTWRRCMTGARGVLRSVDDKVGPDWKGARCAIAEMIHFVCQLQYYILFEVIEASWDQLQASISKPGCTLDDLIEAHTKYLESITHKGLLGSSSSSKSSSSNKHQEESFLTQLHQILKIMLAYKDAVDGLYSFSVAEFTRRQELSAKIETRTAQGRWGVTERDLLSSRRTRGHQNSVSSMSTPNVGNSADDIGTPSSLMGQDLSADDHMLASLRVRLRDLSAEFRSRLNTLLGDLAYQPDVDMRFLAVVMNFNDFYEPVRKRRTATSSRDKERLRRKAAEGNAQKEMKKERRDPTGPESASGSGAQAP
;
A
#
# COMPACT_ATOMS: atom_id res chain seq x y z
N MET A 1 -9.01 -31.60 43.31
CA MET A 1 -9.28 -32.81 44.14
C MET A 1 -9.94 -32.47 45.48
N ILE A 2 -9.30 -31.68 46.37
CA ILE A 2 -9.84 -31.34 47.70
C ILE A 2 -11.15 -30.54 47.63
N HIS A 3 -11.25 -29.59 46.70
CA HIS A 3 -12.50 -28.86 46.42
C HIS A 3 -13.67 -29.80 46.06
N GLY A 4 -13.39 -30.87 45.30
CA GLY A 4 -14.40 -31.88 44.98
C GLY A 4 -14.92 -32.60 46.23
N PHE A 5 -14.05 -32.93 47.19
CA PHE A 5 -14.49 -33.53 48.47
C PHE A 5 -15.31 -32.57 49.34
N SER A 6 -15.14 -31.25 49.17
CA SER A 6 -15.91 -30.23 49.88
C SER A 6 -17.31 -30.02 49.28
N THR A 7 -17.46 -30.07 47.95
CA THR A 7 -18.74 -29.77 47.27
C THR A 7 -19.56 -30.99 46.86
N SER A 8 -18.93 -32.15 46.65
CA SER A 8 -19.61 -33.35 46.12
C SER A 8 -19.79 -34.49 47.12
N HIS A 9 -19.19 -34.42 48.31
CA HIS A 9 -19.34 -35.45 49.33
C HIS A 9 -20.57 -35.16 50.21
N GLY A 10 -21.45 -36.15 50.41
CA GLY A 10 -22.69 -35.97 51.19
C GLY A 10 -22.53 -36.04 52.71
N ASP A 11 -21.31 -36.30 53.21
CA ASP A 11 -21.04 -36.45 54.65
C ASP A 11 -20.55 -35.12 55.27
N PRO A 12 -21.30 -34.51 56.20
CA PRO A 12 -20.94 -33.26 56.86
C PRO A 12 -19.57 -33.28 57.56
N PHE A 13 -19.14 -34.45 58.07
CA PHE A 13 -17.83 -34.57 58.72
C PHE A 13 -16.68 -34.43 57.73
N VAL A 14 -16.81 -35.09 56.56
CA VAL A 14 -15.83 -35.02 55.47
C VAL A 14 -15.82 -33.62 54.86
N CYS A 15 -16.98 -32.98 54.70
CA CYS A 15 -17.05 -31.58 54.23
C CYS A 15 -16.35 -30.61 55.19
N ALA A 16 -16.62 -30.69 56.50
CA ALA A 16 -15.99 -29.81 57.48
C ALA A 16 -14.46 -30.00 57.55
N LEU A 17 -13.99 -31.25 57.42
CA LEU A 17 -12.56 -31.54 57.34
C LEU A 17 -11.94 -31.01 56.04
N ALA A 18 -12.63 -31.19 54.92
CA ALA A 18 -12.19 -30.71 53.61
C ALA A 18 -12.12 -29.17 53.57
N GLU A 19 -13.11 -28.45 54.11
CA GLU A 19 -13.09 -26.98 54.22
C GLU A 19 -11.92 -26.48 55.06
N LYS A 20 -11.66 -27.14 56.21
CA LYS A 20 -10.56 -26.77 57.09
C LYS A 20 -9.21 -26.98 56.41
N LEU A 21 -9.03 -28.09 55.70
CA LEU A 21 -7.82 -28.35 54.91
C LEU A 21 -7.68 -27.37 53.76
N LEU A 22 -8.77 -27.11 53.04
CA LEU A 22 -8.78 -26.24 51.87
C LEU A 22 -8.36 -24.81 52.24
N THR A 23 -8.82 -24.30 53.39
CA THR A 23 -8.41 -22.98 53.92
C THR A 23 -6.89 -22.86 54.09
N HIS A 24 -6.22 -23.94 54.51
CA HIS A 24 -4.77 -23.94 54.67
C HIS A 24 -4.03 -24.16 53.35
N VAL A 25 -4.53 -25.03 52.48
CA VAL A 25 -3.92 -25.36 51.18
C VAL A 25 -4.01 -24.20 50.20
N THR A 26 -5.07 -23.39 50.24
CA THR A 26 -5.24 -22.26 49.32
C THR A 26 -4.48 -21.00 49.73
N ARG A 27 -3.85 -20.94 50.92
CA ARG A 27 -3.12 -19.75 51.37
C ARG A 27 -2.01 -19.32 50.40
N PRO A 28 -1.06 -20.19 50.00
CA PRO A 28 -0.02 -19.82 49.04
C PRO A 28 -0.59 -19.32 47.71
N PHE A 29 -1.67 -19.95 47.24
CA PHE A 29 -2.37 -19.52 46.03
C PHE A 29 -2.95 -18.11 46.16
N TYR A 30 -3.62 -17.79 47.26
CA TYR A 30 -4.17 -16.45 47.49
C TYR A 30 -3.08 -15.40 47.73
N ASP A 31 -1.93 -15.77 48.31
CA ASP A 31 -0.78 -14.88 48.45
C ASP A 31 -0.17 -14.55 47.08
N MET A 32 0.00 -15.54 46.20
CA MET A 32 0.43 -15.33 44.81
C MET A 32 -0.59 -14.49 44.03
N LEU A 33 -1.88 -14.78 44.18
CA LEU A 33 -2.98 -14.03 43.57
C LEU A 33 -2.97 -12.55 44.01
N ARG A 34 -2.72 -12.29 45.30
CA ARG A 34 -2.63 -10.94 45.86
C ARG A 34 -1.49 -10.15 45.23
N LEU A 35 -0.29 -10.74 45.13
CA LEU A 35 0.86 -10.11 44.48
C LEU A 35 0.57 -9.80 43.01
N TRP A 36 -0.09 -10.72 42.30
CA TRP A 36 -0.43 -10.51 40.89
C TRP A 36 -1.48 -9.41 40.68
N ILE A 37 -2.54 -9.37 41.49
CA ILE A 37 -3.66 -8.43 41.33
C ILE A 37 -3.34 -7.02 41.81
N TYR A 38 -2.48 -6.86 42.83
CA TYR A 38 -2.20 -5.55 43.41
C TYR A 38 -0.81 -5.01 43.05
N ASP A 39 0.20 -5.88 42.98
CA ASP A 39 1.59 -5.47 42.71
C ASP A 39 1.99 -5.71 41.25
N GLY A 40 1.27 -6.58 40.51
CA GLY A 40 1.58 -6.93 39.13
C GLY A 40 2.86 -7.77 38.98
N GLU A 41 3.30 -8.41 40.07
CA GLU A 41 4.48 -9.27 40.12
C GLU A 41 4.07 -10.74 40.22
N LEU A 42 4.72 -11.59 39.42
CA LEU A 42 4.57 -13.04 39.49
C LEU A 42 5.71 -13.59 40.35
N SER A 43 5.37 -14.09 41.54
CA SER A 43 6.32 -14.76 42.45
C SER A 43 5.98 -16.23 42.54
N ASP A 44 6.35 -17.00 41.51
CA ASP A 44 6.08 -18.44 41.39
C ASP A 44 7.38 -19.25 41.20
N PRO A 45 8.05 -19.65 42.29
CA PRO A 45 9.30 -20.42 42.23
C PRO A 45 9.13 -21.84 41.67
N TYR A 46 7.92 -22.39 41.66
CA TYR A 46 7.65 -23.80 41.38
C TYR A 46 6.66 -24.04 40.23
N GLN A 47 6.28 -22.99 39.50
CA GLN A 47 5.35 -23.04 38.36
C GLN A 47 3.97 -23.64 38.73
N GLU A 48 3.47 -23.28 39.91
CA GLU A 48 2.20 -23.77 40.47
C GLU A 48 1.01 -22.89 40.08
N PHE A 49 1.27 -21.67 39.60
CA PHE A 49 0.25 -20.69 39.26
C PHE A 49 -0.20 -20.82 37.80
N PHE A 50 -1.46 -20.49 37.51
CA PHE A 50 -2.03 -20.59 36.16
C PHE A 50 -1.52 -19.52 35.18
N VAL A 51 -0.76 -18.54 35.66
CA VAL A 51 -0.06 -17.56 34.80
C VAL A 51 1.40 -18.00 34.73
N VAL A 52 1.81 -18.41 33.53
CA VAL A 52 3.16 -18.89 33.25
C VAL A 52 3.92 -17.82 32.48
N GLU A 53 5.15 -17.54 32.91
CA GLU A 53 6.13 -16.81 32.10
C GLU A 53 6.89 -17.83 31.23
N PRO A 54 6.68 -17.84 29.90
CA PRO A 54 7.40 -18.76 29.02
C PRO A 54 8.90 -18.43 29.05
N GLU A 55 9.78 -19.43 29.20
CA GLU A 55 11.22 -19.21 29.06
C GLU A 55 11.53 -18.64 27.67
N VAL A 56 12.01 -17.39 27.64
CA VAL A 56 12.32 -16.67 26.41
C VAL A 56 13.45 -17.40 25.68
N SER A 57 13.13 -18.07 24.58
CA SER A 57 14.14 -18.59 23.65
C SER A 57 14.86 -17.41 22.98
N PRO A 58 16.21 -17.27 23.07
CA PRO A 58 16.95 -16.10 22.59
C PRO A 58 17.09 -16.02 21.05
N SER A 59 16.29 -16.77 20.27
CA SER A 59 16.48 -16.96 18.83
C SER A 59 15.54 -16.17 17.91
N THR A 60 14.74 -15.23 18.42
CA THR A 60 13.72 -14.56 17.59
C THR A 60 14.13 -13.13 17.24
N ASP A 61 14.16 -12.85 15.94
CA ASP A 61 14.51 -11.59 15.26
C ASP A 61 14.14 -10.30 16.06
N PRO A 62 15.03 -9.29 16.14
CA PRO A 62 14.79 -8.02 16.84
C PRO A 62 13.56 -7.23 16.36
N ARG A 63 13.00 -7.58 15.19
CA ARG A 63 11.80 -6.96 14.60
C ARG A 63 10.49 -7.37 15.27
N ARG A 64 10.47 -8.43 16.08
CA ARG A 64 9.29 -8.89 16.83
C ARG A 64 9.27 -8.50 18.31
N LEU A 65 10.32 -7.82 18.78
CA LEU A 65 10.58 -7.64 20.21
C LEU A 65 9.50 -6.79 20.93
N ALA A 66 8.88 -5.83 20.24
CA ALA A 66 7.87 -4.93 20.83
C ALA A 66 6.51 -5.62 21.08
N THR A 67 6.00 -6.39 20.11
CA THR A 67 4.76 -7.19 20.28
C THR A 67 4.95 -8.33 21.27
N SER A 68 6.18 -8.85 21.36
CA SER A 68 6.53 -9.95 22.27
C SER A 68 6.41 -9.55 23.76
N VAL A 69 6.57 -8.26 24.09
CA VAL A 69 6.47 -7.80 25.49
C VAL A 69 5.04 -7.93 26.04
N TRP A 70 4.01 -7.65 25.24
CA TRP A 70 2.62 -7.72 25.70
C TRP A 70 1.99 -9.09 25.42
N GLU A 71 2.28 -9.76 24.30
CA GLU A 71 1.64 -11.04 23.96
C GLU A 71 2.42 -12.28 24.44
N ASP A 72 3.75 -12.24 24.49
CA ASP A 72 4.57 -13.44 24.76
C ASP A 72 5.07 -13.54 26.21
N LYS A 73 5.06 -12.46 27.00
CA LYS A 73 5.60 -12.47 28.37
C LYS A 73 4.81 -13.34 29.35
N TYR A 74 3.48 -13.31 29.26
CA TYR A 74 2.63 -14.06 30.17
C TYR A 74 1.61 -14.85 29.35
N LYS A 75 1.48 -16.14 29.67
CA LYS A 75 0.45 -17.01 29.10
C LYS A 75 -0.39 -17.60 30.21
N LEU A 76 -1.68 -17.75 29.91
CA LEU A 76 -2.61 -18.44 30.80
C LEU A 76 -2.61 -19.92 30.43
N ASP A 77 -2.32 -20.77 31.42
CA ASP A 77 -2.42 -22.22 31.29
C ASP A 77 -3.79 -22.67 31.81
N ASP A 78 -4.65 -23.12 30.89
CA ASP A 78 -6.01 -23.57 31.21
C ASP A 78 -6.02 -24.83 32.10
N ASP A 79 -4.96 -25.66 32.08
CA ASP A 79 -4.89 -26.91 32.85
C ASP A 79 -4.57 -26.68 34.33
N LEU A 80 -3.92 -25.55 34.65
CA LEU A 80 -3.51 -25.16 36.01
C LEU A 80 -4.59 -24.33 36.73
N VAL A 81 -5.70 -23.99 36.07
CA VAL A 81 -6.79 -23.23 36.68
C VAL A 81 -7.51 -24.10 37.73
N PRO A 82 -7.53 -23.69 39.02
CA PRO A 82 -8.21 -24.47 40.05
C PRO A 82 -9.71 -24.51 39.82
N SER A 83 -10.35 -25.66 40.06
CA SER A 83 -11.82 -25.84 39.98
C SER A 83 -12.64 -24.95 40.92
N ILE A 84 -11.98 -24.21 41.82
CA ILE A 84 -12.58 -23.25 42.75
C ILE A 84 -12.96 -21.95 42.03
N ILE A 85 -12.33 -21.70 40.87
CA ILE A 85 -12.39 -20.45 40.12
C ILE A 85 -12.97 -20.73 38.72
N THR A 86 -13.76 -19.78 38.20
CA THR A 86 -14.29 -19.86 36.83
C THR A 86 -13.24 -19.41 35.81
N GLN A 87 -13.33 -19.92 34.58
CA GLN A 87 -12.40 -19.53 33.52
C GLN A 87 -12.42 -18.02 33.24
N ASP A 88 -13.59 -17.39 33.32
CA ASP A 88 -13.73 -15.96 33.09
C ASP A 88 -13.07 -15.12 34.19
N PHE A 89 -13.11 -15.60 35.43
CA PHE A 89 -12.37 -14.98 36.53
C PHE A 89 -10.86 -15.09 36.33
N ALA A 90 -10.37 -16.26 35.92
CA ALA A 90 -8.94 -16.46 35.65
C ALA A 90 -8.44 -15.51 34.54
N LYS A 91 -9.24 -15.33 33.47
CA LYS A 91 -8.96 -14.34 32.40
C LYS A 91 -8.92 -12.91 32.93
N LYS A 92 -9.89 -12.50 33.75
CA LYS A 92 -9.89 -11.15 34.37
C LYS A 92 -8.62 -10.92 35.20
N VAL A 93 -8.28 -11.87 36.08
CA VAL A 93 -7.08 -11.80 36.92
C VAL A 93 -5.80 -11.71 36.09
N PHE A 94 -5.70 -12.53 35.04
CA PHE A 94 -4.59 -12.47 34.09
C PHE A 94 -4.44 -11.07 33.47
N LEU A 95 -5.53 -10.48 32.99
CA LEU A 95 -5.53 -9.14 32.41
C LEU A 95 -5.17 -8.04 33.41
N ILE A 96 -5.59 -8.13 34.67
CA ILE A 96 -5.25 -7.16 35.72
C ILE A 96 -3.74 -7.14 35.95
N GLY A 97 -3.15 -8.29 36.28
CA GLY A 97 -1.73 -8.33 36.59
C GLY A 97 -0.84 -8.00 35.38
N LYS A 98 -1.25 -8.43 34.17
CA LYS A 98 -0.61 -8.03 32.91
C LYS A 98 -0.63 -6.51 32.72
N SER A 99 -1.78 -5.88 32.96
CA SER A 99 -1.95 -4.42 32.85
C SER A 99 -1.14 -3.67 33.90
N LEU A 100 -1.10 -4.14 35.16
CA LEU A 100 -0.31 -3.52 36.23
C LEU A 100 1.19 -3.63 35.97
N ASN A 101 1.65 -4.79 35.51
CA ASN A 101 3.05 -4.98 35.12
C ASN A 101 3.46 -3.99 34.03
N PHE A 102 2.59 -3.79 33.03
CA PHE A 102 2.80 -2.81 31.98
C PHE A 102 2.76 -1.36 32.47
N ILE A 103 1.85 -1.00 33.38
CA ILE A 103 1.84 0.34 34.00
C ILE A 103 3.17 0.59 34.74
N ARG A 104 3.67 -0.43 35.44
CA ARG A 104 4.89 -0.33 36.25
C ARG A 104 6.15 -0.20 35.40
N TYR A 105 6.37 -1.14 34.49
CA TYR A 105 7.62 -1.23 33.71
C TYR A 105 7.52 -0.57 32.33
N GLY A 106 6.37 -0.63 31.67
CA GLY A 106 6.15 -0.04 30.34
C GLY A 106 5.86 1.46 30.41
N CYS A 107 4.97 1.89 31.31
CA CYS A 107 4.60 3.30 31.45
C CYS A 107 5.50 4.07 32.44
N GLY A 108 6.31 3.38 33.23
CA GLY A 108 7.19 3.96 34.25
C GLY A 108 6.42 4.65 35.39
N ASP A 109 5.20 4.20 35.71
CA ASP A 109 4.35 4.75 36.77
C ASP A 109 4.28 3.80 37.98
N SER A 110 5.46 3.45 38.52
CA SER A 110 5.57 2.56 39.68
C SER A 110 4.98 3.17 40.96
N GLY A 111 5.04 4.50 41.11
CA GLY A 111 4.53 5.20 42.28
C GLY A 111 3.01 5.10 42.42
N TRP A 112 2.26 5.10 41.31
CA TRP A 112 0.82 4.89 41.36
C TRP A 112 0.48 3.44 41.76
N VAL A 113 1.19 2.45 41.19
CA VAL A 113 0.97 1.03 41.52
C VAL A 113 1.23 0.77 43.01
N GLU A 114 2.29 1.35 43.58
CA GLU A 114 2.58 1.22 45.01
C GLU A 114 1.54 1.91 45.91
N ALA A 115 0.98 3.04 45.50
CA ALA A 115 -0.11 3.70 46.22
C ALA A 115 -1.41 2.88 46.13
N TYR A 116 -1.72 2.37 44.95
CA TYR A 116 -2.87 1.52 44.68
C TYR A 116 -2.81 0.21 45.48
N SER A 117 -1.64 -0.43 45.53
CA SER A 117 -1.39 -1.62 46.33
C SER A 117 -1.62 -1.36 47.82
N LYS A 118 -1.10 -0.24 48.36
CA LYS A 118 -1.30 0.13 49.78
C LYS A 118 -2.75 0.42 50.15
N GLU A 119 -3.52 1.02 49.25
CA GLU A 119 -4.93 1.36 49.48
C GLU A 119 -5.86 0.17 49.30
N SER A 120 -5.53 -0.72 48.36
CA SER A 120 -6.40 -1.83 47.93
C SER A 120 -6.01 -3.19 48.52
N SER A 121 -4.85 -3.31 49.19
CA SER A 121 -4.39 -4.58 49.77
C SER A 121 -5.33 -5.06 50.87
N LYS A 122 -6.11 -6.10 50.55
CA LYS A 122 -6.89 -6.89 51.52
C LYS A 122 -6.31 -8.31 51.57
N GLU A 123 -6.31 -8.92 52.76
CA GLU A 123 -6.02 -10.36 52.88
C GLU A 123 -7.14 -11.15 52.21
N LEU A 124 -6.80 -11.90 51.15
CA LEU A 124 -7.74 -12.78 50.47
C LEU A 124 -7.81 -14.11 51.22
N ARG A 125 -9.02 -14.51 51.65
CA ARG A 125 -9.25 -15.76 52.38
C ARG A 125 -10.25 -16.66 51.65
N TYR A 126 -10.07 -17.96 51.80
CA TYR A 126 -11.02 -18.97 51.30
C TYR A 126 -12.39 -18.81 51.99
N GLY A 127 -13.48 -18.84 51.21
CA GLY A 127 -14.86 -18.72 51.68
C GLY A 127 -15.56 -17.41 51.32
N ASP A 128 -14.83 -16.40 50.83
CA ASP A 128 -15.38 -15.08 50.48
C ASP A 128 -15.34 -14.82 48.96
N THR A 129 -15.75 -15.82 48.17
CA THR A 129 -15.64 -15.80 46.69
C THR A 129 -16.46 -14.69 46.04
N ALA A 130 -17.62 -14.33 46.59
CA ALA A 130 -18.47 -13.26 46.07
C ALA A 130 -17.88 -11.86 46.33
N SER A 131 -17.28 -11.64 47.51
CA SER A 131 -16.60 -10.38 47.82
C SER A 131 -15.31 -10.23 47.00
N LEU A 132 -14.61 -11.35 46.76
CA LEU A 132 -13.44 -11.44 45.90
C LEU A 132 -13.76 -11.08 44.45
N GLU A 133 -14.83 -11.62 43.87
CA GLU A 133 -15.24 -11.30 42.50
C GLU A 133 -15.59 -9.81 42.35
N THR A 134 -16.29 -9.24 43.32
CA THR A 134 -16.63 -7.81 43.32
C THR A 134 -15.39 -6.93 43.44
N SER A 135 -14.47 -7.26 44.35
CA SER A 135 -13.21 -6.53 44.53
C SER A 135 -12.32 -6.61 43.29
N ILE A 136 -12.35 -7.73 42.56
CA ILE A 136 -11.58 -7.92 41.33
C ILE A 136 -12.20 -7.15 40.18
N ASP A 137 -13.52 -7.11 40.07
CA ASP A 137 -14.20 -6.30 39.07
C ASP A 137 -13.96 -4.79 39.30
N GLU A 138 -13.90 -4.35 40.56
CA GLU A 138 -13.50 -2.98 40.91
C GLU A 138 -12.03 -2.72 40.57
N ALA A 139 -11.13 -3.64 40.91
CA ALA A 139 -9.71 -3.54 40.60
C ALA A 139 -9.45 -3.51 39.09
N TYR A 140 -10.16 -4.33 38.33
CA TYR A 140 -10.13 -4.37 36.87
C TYR A 140 -10.56 -3.05 36.26
N LYS A 141 -11.72 -2.51 36.68
CA LYS A 141 -12.23 -1.22 36.19
C LYS A 141 -11.27 -0.07 36.51
N SER A 142 -10.72 -0.04 37.73
CA SER A 142 -9.78 0.99 38.16
C SER A 142 -8.46 0.93 37.38
N THR A 143 -7.86 -0.26 37.30
CA THR A 143 -6.58 -0.48 36.58
C THR A 143 -6.71 -0.17 35.09
N MET A 144 -7.80 -0.64 34.46
CA MET A 144 -8.03 -0.41 33.03
C MET A 144 -8.32 1.07 32.74
N ALA A 145 -9.13 1.73 33.57
CA ALA A 145 -9.39 3.17 33.42
C ALA A 145 -8.09 3.99 33.58
N ARG A 146 -7.22 3.62 34.53
CA ARG A 146 -5.90 4.23 34.69
C ARG A 146 -5.01 4.00 33.47
N LEU A 147 -4.98 2.79 32.93
CA LEU A 147 -4.19 2.46 31.74
C LEU A 147 -4.61 3.31 30.54
N ILE A 148 -5.92 3.41 30.27
CA ILE A 148 -6.45 4.23 29.17
C ILE A 148 -6.11 5.71 29.40
N TYR A 149 -6.29 6.21 30.63
CA TYR A 149 -5.92 7.58 30.98
C TYR A 149 -4.43 7.86 30.74
N LEU A 150 -3.55 6.93 31.10
CA LEU A 150 -2.11 7.05 30.81
C LEU A 150 -1.84 7.04 29.30
N MET A 151 -2.52 6.19 28.52
CA MET A 151 -2.36 6.13 27.07
C MET A 151 -2.86 7.41 26.38
N ASP A 152 -3.92 8.03 26.89
CA ASP A 152 -4.51 9.26 26.34
C ASP A 152 -3.71 10.51 26.74
N GLU A 153 -3.46 10.72 28.03
CA GLU A 153 -2.83 11.95 28.53
C GLU A 153 -1.29 11.92 28.39
N LYS A 154 -0.65 10.86 28.91
CA LYS A 154 0.82 10.80 28.98
C LYS A 154 1.43 10.44 27.62
N PHE A 155 0.82 9.48 26.93
CA PHE A 155 1.35 8.96 25.66
C PHE A 155 0.60 9.45 24.42
N LYS A 156 -0.49 10.22 24.56
CA LYS A 156 -1.24 10.82 23.44
C LYS A 156 -1.48 9.86 22.28
N LEU A 157 -1.87 8.63 22.60
CA LEU A 157 -2.03 7.55 21.64
C LEU A 157 -2.97 7.94 20.50
N PHE A 158 -4.06 8.64 20.83
CA PHE A 158 -5.02 9.13 19.85
C PHE A 158 -4.43 10.16 18.88
N ASP A 159 -3.56 11.05 19.38
CA ASP A 159 -2.86 12.00 18.52
C ASP A 159 -1.87 11.28 17.60
N HIS A 160 -1.21 10.22 18.08
CA HIS A 160 -0.33 9.38 17.26
C HIS A 160 -1.10 8.61 16.18
N LEU A 161 -2.26 8.02 16.50
CA LEU A 161 -3.12 7.36 15.50
C LEU A 161 -3.66 8.37 14.48
N ARG A 162 -4.05 9.57 14.92
CA ARG A 162 -4.47 10.65 14.04
C ARG A 162 -3.31 11.13 13.15
N ALA A 163 -2.08 11.21 13.68
CA ALA A 163 -0.89 11.55 12.92
C ALA A 163 -0.58 10.50 11.84
N LEU A 164 -0.70 9.21 12.16
CA LEU A 164 -0.57 8.14 11.16
C LEU A 164 -1.57 8.31 10.02
N LYS A 165 -2.83 8.64 10.33
CA LYS A 165 -3.84 8.96 9.30
C LYS A 165 -3.46 10.22 8.49
N LYS A 166 -3.07 11.31 9.15
CA LYS A 166 -2.72 12.58 8.49
C LYS A 166 -1.54 12.44 7.53
N TYR A 167 -0.44 11.84 7.98
CA TYR A 167 0.83 11.81 7.23
C TYR A 167 0.99 10.53 6.40
N LEU A 168 0.76 9.35 6.99
CA LEU A 168 1.07 8.07 6.37
C LEU A 168 -0.07 7.55 5.47
N LEU A 169 -1.31 7.97 5.72
CA LEU A 169 -2.46 7.72 4.83
C LEU A 169 -2.81 8.94 3.95
N LEU A 170 -1.95 9.97 3.95
CA LEU A 170 -2.10 11.17 3.12
C LEU A 170 -3.42 11.95 3.37
N GLY A 171 -3.96 11.89 4.58
CA GLY A 171 -5.16 12.66 4.94
C GLY A 171 -4.94 14.18 4.94
N GLN A 172 -3.69 14.63 5.15
CA GLN A 172 -3.34 16.04 5.14
C GLN A 172 -2.79 16.47 3.77
N GLY A 173 -3.70 16.90 2.89
CA GLY A 173 -3.38 17.21 1.49
C GLY A 173 -2.47 18.42 1.27
N ASP A 174 -2.53 19.46 2.12
CA ASP A 174 -1.69 20.66 2.00
C ASP A 174 -0.21 20.33 2.25
N PHE A 175 0.08 19.58 3.30
CA PHE A 175 1.41 19.08 3.62
C PHE A 175 1.97 18.22 2.48
N ILE A 176 1.19 17.25 2.00
CA ILE A 176 1.65 16.34 0.93
C ILE A 176 1.89 17.09 -0.38
N ALA A 177 1.05 18.06 -0.74
CA ALA A 177 1.24 18.86 -1.95
C ALA A 177 2.57 19.63 -1.92
N LEU A 178 2.88 20.30 -0.81
CA LEU A 178 4.13 21.03 -0.61
C LEU A 178 5.34 20.09 -0.53
N LEU A 179 5.18 18.94 0.13
CA LEU A 179 6.21 17.91 0.18
C LEU A 179 6.52 17.37 -1.23
N MET A 180 5.50 17.08 -2.03
CA MET A 180 5.65 16.64 -3.42
C MET A 180 6.37 17.67 -4.27
N GLU A 181 6.00 18.95 -4.16
CA GLU A 181 6.60 20.04 -4.95
C GLU A 181 8.08 20.26 -4.60
N SER A 182 8.42 20.25 -3.30
CA SER A 182 9.79 20.39 -2.82
C SER A 182 10.67 19.17 -3.12
N LEU A 183 10.11 17.96 -3.06
CA LEU A 183 10.83 16.73 -3.34
C LEU A 183 10.95 16.40 -4.84
N ALA A 184 10.06 16.90 -5.70
CA ALA A 184 10.03 16.50 -7.12
C ALA A 184 11.39 16.63 -7.82
N SER A 185 12.06 17.76 -7.64
CA SER A 185 13.38 18.03 -8.24
C SER A 185 14.49 17.07 -7.78
N ASN A 186 14.37 16.56 -6.56
CA ASN A 186 15.31 15.62 -5.95
C ASN A 186 15.00 14.17 -6.35
N LEU A 187 13.72 13.82 -6.46
CA LEU A 187 13.25 12.47 -6.77
C LEU A 187 13.32 12.11 -8.25
N ASP A 188 13.38 13.10 -9.15
CA ASP A 188 13.66 12.90 -10.58
C ASP A 188 15.10 12.42 -10.85
N ARG A 189 16.01 12.62 -9.89
CA ARG A 189 17.39 12.13 -9.95
C ARG A 189 17.47 10.67 -9.48
N PRO A 190 18.47 9.89 -9.92
CA PRO A 190 18.64 8.52 -9.44
C PRO A 190 18.86 8.50 -7.93
N ALA A 191 18.29 7.50 -7.28
CA ALA A 191 18.21 7.41 -5.83
C ALA A 191 19.60 7.40 -5.13
N ASN A 192 20.65 6.93 -5.80
CA ASN A 192 22.04 6.95 -5.30
C ASN A 192 22.61 8.36 -5.10
N SER A 193 22.05 9.37 -5.77
CA SER A 193 22.51 10.77 -5.66
C SER A 193 21.81 11.54 -4.54
N GLN A 194 20.82 10.93 -3.90
CA GLN A 194 19.99 11.59 -2.89
C GLN A 194 20.44 11.20 -1.48
N TYR A 195 20.87 12.20 -0.71
CA TYR A 195 21.26 11.98 0.67
C TYR A 195 20.08 12.20 1.63
N ARG A 196 20.10 11.44 2.74
CA ARG A 196 19.09 11.52 3.81
C ARG A 196 18.88 12.93 4.34
N HIS A 197 19.97 13.66 4.61
CA HIS A 197 19.90 15.01 5.17
C HIS A 197 19.14 15.98 4.25
N THR A 198 19.27 15.84 2.93
CA THR A 198 18.53 16.66 1.97
C THR A 198 17.03 16.36 2.04
N LEU A 199 16.64 15.09 2.14
CA LEU A 199 15.24 14.70 2.30
C LEU A 199 14.64 15.21 3.61
N THR A 200 15.38 15.11 4.72
CA THR A 200 14.96 15.65 6.02
C THR A 200 14.81 17.17 5.97
N ALA A 201 15.72 17.88 5.31
CA ALA A 201 15.61 19.33 5.16
C ALA A 201 14.38 19.75 4.34
N GLN A 202 14.05 19.02 3.26
CA GLN A 202 12.82 19.27 2.49
C GLN A 202 11.56 18.92 3.27
N LEU A 203 11.60 17.84 4.08
CA LEU A 203 10.52 17.48 4.99
C LEU A 203 10.27 18.60 6.01
N GLU A 204 11.30 19.11 6.67
CA GLU A 204 11.19 20.24 7.61
C GLU A 204 10.71 21.52 6.94
N HIS A 205 11.09 21.75 5.68
CA HIS A 205 10.57 22.86 4.90
C HIS A 205 9.06 22.71 4.64
N ALA A 206 8.61 21.53 4.22
CA ALA A 206 7.20 21.23 3.99
C ALA A 206 6.36 21.31 5.28
N ILE A 207 6.90 20.87 6.42
CA ILE A 207 6.24 21.00 7.73
C ILE A 207 6.02 22.47 8.07
N ARG A 208 7.05 23.32 7.92
CA ARG A 208 6.96 24.76 8.23
C ARG A 208 6.08 25.55 7.26
N ALA A 209 6.02 25.12 6.00
CA ALA A 209 5.22 25.77 4.97
C ALA A 209 3.72 25.36 4.99
N SER A 210 3.36 24.34 5.78
CA SER A 210 2.00 23.79 5.84
C SER A 210 1.34 23.97 7.20
N ASN A 211 0.05 23.65 7.32
CA ASN A 211 -0.64 23.67 8.61
C ASN A 211 -0.15 22.57 9.57
N ALA A 212 0.72 21.67 9.12
CA ALA A 212 1.38 20.68 9.97
C ALA A 212 2.22 21.32 11.09
N GLN A 213 2.62 22.59 10.94
CA GLN A 213 3.35 23.32 11.99
C GLN A 213 2.58 23.43 13.33
N TYR A 214 1.25 23.31 13.31
CA TYR A 214 0.41 23.40 14.50
C TYR A 214 0.19 22.06 15.21
N ASP A 215 0.69 20.95 14.64
CA ASP A 215 0.66 19.65 15.31
C ASP A 215 1.68 19.60 16.47
N SER A 216 1.49 18.64 17.37
CA SER A 216 2.35 18.50 18.54
C SER A 216 3.81 18.22 18.15
N SER A 217 4.75 18.79 18.90
CA SER A 217 6.19 18.57 18.69
C SER A 217 6.57 17.09 18.74
N ASP A 218 5.85 16.30 19.55
CA ASP A 218 6.06 14.87 19.71
C ASP A 218 5.74 14.10 18.43
N VAL A 219 4.72 14.54 17.67
CA VAL A 219 4.36 13.96 16.37
C VAL A 219 5.40 14.32 15.31
N LEU A 220 5.83 15.59 15.27
CA LEU A 220 6.79 16.06 14.26
C LEU A 220 8.18 15.43 14.45
N ARG A 221 8.65 15.24 15.69
CA ARG A 221 9.94 14.58 15.99
C ARG A 221 9.99 13.12 15.52
N ARG A 222 8.82 12.47 15.43
CA ARG A 222 8.67 11.06 15.05
C ARG A 222 8.53 10.86 13.55
N LEU A 223 8.24 11.91 12.78
CA LEU A 223 8.15 11.87 11.33
C LEU A 223 9.54 11.95 10.72
N ASP A 224 9.90 10.95 9.91
CA ASP A 224 11.22 10.88 9.27
C ASP A 224 11.08 10.49 7.80
N ALA A 225 12.00 10.98 6.97
CA ALA A 225 12.07 10.64 5.55
C ALA A 225 13.14 9.56 5.36
N ARG A 226 12.77 8.46 4.72
CA ARG A 226 13.67 7.32 4.46
C ARG A 226 13.64 6.91 3.00
N MET A 227 14.80 6.49 2.50
CA MET A 227 14.90 5.75 1.25
C MET A 227 14.99 4.26 1.55
N LEU A 228 14.18 3.45 0.86
CA LEU A 228 14.29 2.00 0.88
C LEU A 228 15.61 1.55 0.25
N GLU A 229 16.13 0.40 0.71
CA GLU A 229 17.38 -0.17 0.19
C GLU A 229 17.24 -0.51 -1.29
N LEU A 230 18.23 -0.06 -2.07
CA LEU A 230 18.13 0.10 -3.51
C LEU A 230 18.32 -1.23 -4.25
N SER A 231 17.45 -1.51 -5.21
CA SER A 231 17.84 -2.29 -6.38
C SER A 231 18.49 -1.33 -7.40
N HIS A 232 19.51 -1.79 -8.12
CA HIS A 232 20.31 -0.90 -9.00
C HIS A 232 19.43 -0.33 -10.13
N GLY A 233 19.32 1.00 -10.22
CA GLY A 233 18.68 1.69 -11.34
C GLY A 233 17.27 2.24 -11.10
N GLU A 234 16.75 2.19 -9.86
CA GLU A 234 15.45 2.76 -9.51
C GLU A 234 15.49 4.31 -9.39
N ILE A 235 14.39 4.94 -9.79
CA ILE A 235 14.18 6.39 -9.69
C ILE A 235 13.85 6.73 -8.22
N GLY A 236 14.33 7.88 -7.71
CA GLY A 236 14.10 8.29 -6.31
C GLY A 236 12.63 8.23 -5.88
N TRP A 237 11.71 8.50 -6.80
CA TRP A 237 10.27 8.39 -6.62
C TRP A 237 9.75 7.05 -6.12
N ASP A 238 10.37 5.94 -6.52
CA ASP A 238 9.92 4.59 -6.16
C ASP A 238 10.56 4.08 -4.85
N CYS A 239 11.70 4.66 -4.45
CA CYS A 239 12.41 4.31 -3.22
C CYS A 239 12.06 5.22 -2.03
N PHE A 240 11.41 6.37 -2.26
CA PHE A 240 11.06 7.33 -1.21
C PHE A 240 9.94 6.81 -0.31
N THR A 241 10.13 6.92 1.00
CA THR A 241 9.14 6.55 2.02
C THR A 241 9.13 7.54 3.18
N LEU A 242 7.95 7.77 3.74
CA LEU A 242 7.78 8.42 5.04
C LEU A 242 7.69 7.34 6.11
N GLU A 243 8.46 7.49 7.19
CA GLU A 243 8.48 6.58 8.33
C GLU A 243 8.01 7.35 9.57
N TYR A 244 7.08 6.74 10.31
CA TYR A 244 6.64 7.25 11.60
C TYR A 244 7.25 6.40 12.71
N LYS A 245 8.22 6.94 13.42
CA LYS A 245 8.93 6.22 14.49
C LYS A 245 8.06 6.16 15.73
N ILE A 246 7.78 4.95 16.18
CA ILE A 246 7.00 4.68 17.38
C ILE A 246 7.96 4.15 18.43
N ASP A 247 8.06 4.89 19.53
CA ASP A 247 8.82 4.50 20.71
C ASP A 247 7.89 3.77 21.69
N ALA A 248 8.45 2.90 22.53
CA ALA A 248 7.75 2.30 23.65
C ALA A 248 7.16 3.38 24.58
N PRO A 249 5.95 3.22 25.14
CA PRO A 249 5.11 2.01 25.18
C PRO A 249 3.97 1.97 24.14
N VAL A 250 3.96 2.89 23.17
CA VAL A 250 2.91 3.00 22.12
C VAL A 250 3.04 1.89 21.07
N ASP A 251 4.22 1.27 20.98
CA ASP A 251 4.55 0.13 20.12
C ASP A 251 3.76 -1.15 20.43
N VAL A 252 3.21 -1.26 21.65
CA VAL A 252 2.30 -2.36 22.02
C VAL A 252 1.00 -2.29 21.23
N VAL A 253 0.45 -1.09 21.04
CA VAL A 253 -0.78 -0.89 20.25
C VAL A 253 -0.47 -0.86 18.77
N ILE A 254 0.52 -0.05 18.37
CA ILE A 254 0.95 0.03 16.98
C ILE A 254 2.10 -0.95 16.78
N THR A 255 1.70 -2.19 16.53
CA THR A 255 2.64 -3.31 16.38
C THR A 255 3.61 -3.09 15.21
N PRO A 256 4.80 -3.72 15.23
CA PRO A 256 5.72 -3.71 14.08
C PRO A 256 5.06 -4.23 12.80
N TRP A 257 4.16 -5.22 12.92
CA TRP A 257 3.33 -5.68 11.82
C TRP A 257 2.46 -4.54 11.28
N GLY A 258 1.80 -3.78 12.16
CA GLY A 258 0.98 -2.65 11.80
C GLY A 258 1.75 -1.58 11.02
N SER A 259 2.96 -1.23 11.46
CA SER A 259 3.85 -0.31 10.75
C SER A 259 4.20 -0.81 9.34
N THR A 260 4.43 -2.12 9.15
CA THR A 260 4.66 -2.66 7.80
C THR A 260 3.43 -2.58 6.91
N GLN A 261 2.21 -2.73 7.46
CA GLN A 261 0.98 -2.59 6.68
C GLN A 261 0.77 -1.14 6.27
N TYR A 262 0.95 -0.19 7.18
CA TYR A 262 0.90 1.23 6.83
C TYR A 262 1.93 1.60 5.77
N LEU A 263 3.14 1.06 5.82
CA LEU A 263 4.16 1.30 4.81
C LEU A 263 3.74 0.80 3.42
N LYS A 264 3.08 -0.37 3.33
CA LYS A 264 2.54 -0.88 2.06
C LYS A 264 1.45 0.05 1.52
N VAL A 265 0.54 0.50 2.38
CA VAL A 265 -0.53 1.43 2.02
C VAL A 265 0.04 2.77 1.56
N PHE A 266 1.01 3.32 2.29
CA PHE A 266 1.70 4.55 1.93
C PHE A 266 2.35 4.44 0.56
N ASN A 267 3.13 3.39 0.28
CA ASN A 267 3.82 3.24 -1.00
C ASN A 267 2.85 3.20 -2.18
N PHE A 268 1.70 2.56 -2.01
CA PHE A 268 0.67 2.52 -3.02
C PHE A 268 -0.01 3.88 -3.23
N LEU A 269 -0.45 4.54 -2.16
CA LEU A 269 -1.03 5.87 -2.22
C LEU A 269 -0.06 6.89 -2.80
N TRP A 270 1.22 6.80 -2.43
CA TRP A 270 2.30 7.63 -2.95
C TRP A 270 2.46 7.48 -4.46
N ARG A 271 2.40 6.26 -5.00
CA ARG A 271 2.42 6.01 -6.46
C ARG A 271 1.21 6.64 -7.16
N VAL A 272 0.02 6.51 -6.59
CA VAL A 272 -1.19 7.13 -7.14
C VAL A 272 -1.06 8.67 -7.13
N LYS A 273 -0.54 9.25 -6.03
CA LYS A 273 -0.26 10.69 -5.93
C LYS A 273 0.83 11.18 -6.88
N ARG A 274 1.88 10.40 -7.12
CA ARG A 274 2.89 10.69 -8.14
C ARG A 274 2.27 10.86 -9.52
N VAL A 275 1.38 9.96 -9.91
CA VAL A 275 0.69 10.03 -11.22
C VAL A 275 -0.24 11.22 -11.29
N GLU A 276 -1.00 11.51 -10.23
CA GLU A 276 -1.84 12.71 -10.16
C GLU A 276 -1.02 13.99 -10.35
N PHE A 277 0.08 14.14 -9.62
CA PHE A 277 0.96 15.30 -9.71
C PHE A 277 1.59 15.43 -11.12
N ALA A 278 2.03 14.33 -11.71
CA ALA A 278 2.58 14.29 -13.07
C ALA A 278 1.54 14.66 -14.13
N LEU A 279 0.31 14.13 -14.04
CA LEU A 279 -0.77 14.48 -14.96
C LEU A 279 -1.26 15.92 -14.76
N GLY A 280 -1.35 16.39 -13.52
CA GLY A 280 -1.76 17.76 -13.18
C GLY A 280 -0.77 18.82 -13.68
N SER A 281 0.54 18.56 -13.52
CA SER A 281 1.60 19.43 -14.05
C SER A 281 1.60 19.46 -15.59
N THR A 282 1.39 18.30 -16.23
CA THR A 282 1.26 18.19 -17.70
C THR A 282 0.03 18.93 -18.20
N TRP A 283 -1.12 18.75 -17.56
CA TRP A 283 -2.35 19.47 -17.88
C TRP A 283 -2.19 20.98 -17.77
N ARG A 284 -1.57 21.47 -16.69
CA ARG A 284 -1.25 22.89 -16.48
C ARG A 284 -0.39 23.43 -17.61
N ARG A 285 0.69 22.71 -17.98
CA ARG A 285 1.56 23.05 -19.12
C ARG A 285 0.79 23.10 -20.44
N CYS A 286 -0.06 22.12 -20.71
CA CYS A 286 -0.89 22.06 -21.92
C CYS A 286 -1.86 23.24 -22.01
N MET A 287 -2.46 23.65 -20.89
CA MET A 287 -3.43 24.75 -20.84
C MET A 287 -2.78 26.12 -20.93
N THR A 288 -1.67 26.35 -20.22
CA THR A 288 -0.90 27.59 -20.35
C THR A 288 -0.27 27.70 -21.74
N GLY A 289 0.28 26.60 -22.27
CA GLY A 289 0.85 26.53 -23.61
C GLY A 289 -0.16 26.78 -24.72
N ALA A 290 -1.43 26.39 -24.53
CA ALA A 290 -2.52 26.65 -25.47
C ALA A 290 -2.75 28.15 -25.74
N ARG A 291 -2.40 29.02 -24.79
CA ARG A 291 -2.57 30.47 -24.93
C ARG A 291 -1.40 31.16 -25.66
N GLY A 292 -0.28 30.47 -25.87
CA GLY A 292 0.91 31.05 -26.49
C GLY A 292 1.49 30.13 -27.57
N VAL A 293 2.54 29.39 -27.20
CA VAL A 293 3.34 28.52 -28.09
C VAL A 293 2.45 27.61 -28.94
N LEU A 294 1.50 26.90 -28.34
CA LEU A 294 0.73 25.88 -29.06
C LEU A 294 -0.25 26.50 -30.07
N ARG A 295 -0.77 27.71 -29.82
CA ARG A 295 -1.65 28.42 -30.76
C ARG A 295 -0.93 28.78 -32.06
N SER A 296 0.36 29.12 -31.96
CA SER A 296 1.17 29.52 -33.12
C SER A 296 1.59 28.36 -34.02
N VAL A 297 1.49 27.11 -33.54
CA VAL A 297 1.87 25.88 -34.26
C VAL A 297 0.64 24.98 -34.52
N ASP A 298 -0.57 25.49 -34.30
CA ASP A 298 -1.82 24.73 -34.39
C ASP A 298 -2.00 24.06 -35.76
N ASP A 299 -1.54 24.68 -36.84
CA ASP A 299 -1.63 24.14 -38.20
C ASP A 299 -0.94 22.77 -38.36
N LYS A 300 0.12 22.49 -37.59
CA LYS A 300 0.91 21.24 -37.70
C LYS A 300 0.60 20.22 -36.61
N VAL A 301 0.39 20.69 -35.37
CA VAL A 301 0.26 19.83 -34.17
C VAL A 301 -1.11 19.94 -33.48
N GLY A 302 -2.01 20.80 -33.96
CA GLY A 302 -3.36 21.01 -33.42
C GLY A 302 -4.19 19.73 -33.20
N PRO A 303 -4.31 18.82 -34.19
CA PRO A 303 -5.08 17.58 -34.01
C PRO A 303 -4.45 16.66 -32.95
N ASP A 304 -3.12 16.61 -32.89
CA ASP A 304 -2.39 15.79 -31.92
C ASP A 304 -2.62 16.30 -30.49
N TRP A 305 -2.57 17.62 -30.30
CA TRP A 305 -2.85 18.24 -29.01
C TRP A 305 -4.31 18.07 -28.56
N LYS A 306 -5.26 18.05 -29.50
CA LYS A 306 -6.66 17.76 -29.18
C LYS A 306 -6.81 16.32 -28.66
N GLY A 307 -6.25 15.34 -29.38
CA GLY A 307 -6.23 13.94 -28.94
C GLY A 307 -5.53 13.77 -27.60
N ALA A 308 -4.39 14.45 -27.42
CA ALA A 308 -3.62 14.39 -26.19
C ALA A 308 -4.40 14.91 -24.98
N ARG A 309 -5.13 16.03 -25.12
CA ARG A 309 -5.98 16.59 -24.05
C ARG A 309 -7.12 15.65 -23.67
N CYS A 310 -7.77 15.00 -24.63
CA CYS A 310 -8.83 14.03 -24.35
C CYS A 310 -8.31 12.85 -23.53
N ALA A 311 -7.19 12.25 -23.95
CA ALA A 311 -6.59 11.13 -23.22
C ALA A 311 -6.08 11.52 -21.82
N ILE A 312 -5.50 12.73 -21.65
CA ILE A 312 -5.12 13.24 -20.31
C ILE A 312 -6.37 13.38 -19.43
N ALA A 313 -7.47 13.92 -19.96
CA ALA A 313 -8.72 14.05 -19.20
C ALA A 313 -9.28 12.68 -18.77
N GLU A 314 -9.22 11.67 -19.65
CA GLU A 314 -9.58 10.28 -19.31
C GLU A 314 -8.71 9.72 -18.17
N MET A 315 -7.40 9.89 -18.24
CA MET A 315 -6.46 9.42 -17.21
C MET A 315 -6.64 10.16 -15.88
N ILE A 316 -6.87 11.49 -15.92
CA ILE A 316 -7.16 12.28 -14.71
C ILE A 316 -8.45 11.79 -14.06
N HIS A 317 -9.51 11.59 -14.85
CA HIS A 317 -10.78 11.08 -14.32
C HIS A 317 -10.57 9.73 -13.60
N PHE A 318 -9.86 8.79 -14.22
CA PHE A 318 -9.52 7.51 -13.60
C PHE A 318 -8.81 7.68 -12.24
N VAL A 319 -7.77 8.51 -12.19
CA VAL A 319 -6.99 8.72 -10.96
C VAL A 319 -7.85 9.39 -9.89
N CYS A 320 -8.68 10.38 -10.25
CA CYS A 320 -9.58 11.03 -9.31
C CYS A 320 -10.61 10.05 -8.71
N GLN A 321 -11.24 9.19 -9.53
CA GLN A 321 -12.19 8.20 -9.02
C GLN A 321 -11.53 7.16 -8.11
N LEU A 322 -10.33 6.70 -8.50
CA LEU A 322 -9.55 5.77 -7.69
C LEU A 322 -9.17 6.39 -6.33
N GLN A 323 -8.71 7.64 -6.33
CA GLN A 323 -8.37 8.34 -5.09
C GLN A 323 -9.59 8.56 -4.20
N TYR A 324 -10.74 8.95 -4.79
CA TYR A 324 -11.98 9.13 -4.04
C TYR A 324 -12.38 7.85 -3.31
N TYR A 325 -12.37 6.71 -4.01
CA TYR A 325 -12.66 5.42 -3.41
C TYR A 325 -11.72 5.08 -2.26
N ILE A 326 -10.40 5.17 -2.46
CA ILE A 326 -9.45 4.75 -1.42
C ILE A 326 -9.54 5.67 -0.20
N LEU A 327 -9.59 6.99 -0.39
CA LEU A 327 -9.58 7.94 0.71
C LEU A 327 -10.93 7.98 1.46
N PHE A 328 -12.05 8.03 0.74
CA PHE A 328 -13.36 8.23 1.35
C PHE A 328 -14.05 6.90 1.70
N GLU A 329 -14.21 5.99 0.73
CA GLU A 329 -14.95 4.74 0.95
C GLU A 329 -14.17 3.72 1.80
N VAL A 330 -12.84 3.70 1.68
CA VAL A 330 -12.01 2.73 2.41
C VAL A 330 -11.43 3.33 3.69
N ILE A 331 -10.63 4.39 3.60
CA ILE A 331 -9.89 4.93 4.74
C ILE A 331 -10.81 5.65 5.73
N GLU A 332 -11.71 6.54 5.27
CA GLU A 332 -12.59 7.28 6.18
C GLU A 332 -13.62 6.37 6.84
N ALA A 333 -14.28 5.49 6.08
CA ALA A 333 -15.26 4.55 6.64
C ALA A 333 -14.65 3.57 7.66
N SER A 334 -13.42 3.09 7.42
CA SER A 334 -12.71 2.24 8.39
C SER A 334 -12.23 3.03 9.60
N TRP A 335 -11.86 4.31 9.44
CA TRP A 335 -11.49 5.18 10.54
C TRP A 335 -12.66 5.45 11.47
N ASP A 336 -13.85 5.70 10.93
CA ASP A 336 -15.06 5.89 11.74
C ASP A 336 -15.41 4.64 12.55
N GLN A 337 -15.22 3.44 11.97
CA GLN A 337 -15.38 2.16 12.69
C GLN A 337 -14.36 1.99 13.82
N LEU A 338 -13.11 2.37 13.58
CA LEU A 338 -12.07 2.37 14.61
C LEU A 338 -12.44 3.34 15.72
N GLN A 339 -12.76 4.59 15.39
CA GLN A 339 -13.13 5.63 16.36
C GLN A 339 -14.35 5.21 17.20
N ALA A 340 -15.39 4.66 16.56
CA ALA A 340 -16.55 4.12 17.25
C ALA A 340 -16.22 2.93 18.18
N SER A 341 -15.23 2.12 17.83
CA SER A 341 -14.78 1.00 18.66
C SER A 341 -13.96 1.47 19.86
N ILE A 342 -13.12 2.49 19.68
CA ILE A 342 -12.29 3.03 20.76
C ILE A 342 -13.12 3.87 21.75
N SER A 343 -14.14 4.58 21.27
CA SER A 343 -15.03 5.37 22.15
C SER A 343 -16.00 4.52 22.99
N LYS A 344 -15.96 3.17 22.91
CA LYS A 344 -16.81 2.30 23.72
C LYS A 344 -16.38 2.35 25.19
N PRO A 345 -17.32 2.54 26.14
CA PRO A 345 -17.00 2.53 27.56
C PRO A 345 -16.59 1.11 28.00
N GLY A 346 -15.45 0.99 28.66
CA GLY A 346 -14.88 -0.31 29.09
C GLY A 346 -13.94 -0.96 28.08
N CYS A 347 -13.52 -0.24 27.02
CA CYS A 347 -12.53 -0.71 26.06
C CYS A 347 -11.23 -1.12 26.76
N THR A 348 -10.78 -2.34 26.54
CA THR A 348 -9.50 -2.82 27.07
C THR A 348 -8.36 -2.51 26.11
N LEU A 349 -7.12 -2.61 26.58
CA LEU A 349 -5.96 -2.47 25.69
C LEU A 349 -5.97 -3.55 24.59
N ASP A 350 -6.44 -4.75 24.91
CA ASP A 350 -6.56 -5.84 23.93
C ASP A 350 -7.66 -5.54 22.90
N ASP A 351 -8.81 -4.99 23.32
CA ASP A 351 -9.85 -4.53 22.39
C ASP A 351 -9.34 -3.42 21.46
N LEU A 352 -8.46 -2.55 21.96
CA LEU A 352 -7.83 -1.48 21.17
C LEU A 352 -6.87 -2.04 20.11
N ILE A 353 -6.07 -3.04 20.49
CA ILE A 353 -5.18 -3.77 19.56
C ILE A 353 -6.01 -4.53 18.52
N GLU A 354 -7.07 -5.22 18.92
CA GLU A 354 -7.98 -5.91 18.00
C GLU A 354 -8.69 -4.94 17.05
N ALA A 355 -9.16 -3.80 17.56
CA ALA A 355 -9.78 -2.78 16.74
C ALA A 355 -8.80 -2.17 15.73
N HIS A 356 -7.55 -1.91 16.13
CA HIS A 356 -6.51 -1.37 15.25
C HIS A 356 -6.05 -2.38 14.19
N THR A 357 -5.89 -3.64 14.55
CA THR A 357 -5.56 -4.72 13.60
C THR A 357 -6.68 -4.91 12.59
N LYS A 358 -7.95 -4.93 13.03
CA LYS A 358 -9.12 -4.98 12.15
C LYS A 358 -9.21 -3.76 11.22
N TYR A 359 -8.88 -2.57 11.72
CA TYR A 359 -8.79 -1.34 10.92
C TYR A 359 -7.76 -1.49 9.79
N LEU A 360 -6.55 -1.99 10.11
CA LEU A 360 -5.49 -2.22 9.13
C LEU A 360 -5.83 -3.33 8.13
N GLU A 361 -6.45 -4.42 8.57
CA GLU A 361 -6.93 -5.49 7.69
C GLU A 361 -7.99 -4.97 6.73
N SER A 362 -8.94 -4.17 7.22
CA SER A 362 -9.96 -3.53 6.39
C SER A 362 -9.35 -2.61 5.33
N ILE A 363 -8.40 -1.75 5.72
CA ILE A 363 -7.70 -0.84 4.78
C ILE A 363 -6.87 -1.62 3.77
N THR A 364 -6.14 -2.65 4.19
CA THR A 364 -5.28 -3.40 3.26
C THR A 364 -6.12 -4.24 2.30
N HIS A 365 -7.16 -4.92 2.77
CA HIS A 365 -8.06 -5.71 1.94
C HIS A 365 -8.85 -4.84 0.95
N LYS A 366 -9.60 -3.85 1.46
CA LYS A 366 -10.43 -2.97 0.63
C LYS A 366 -9.59 -1.97 -0.18
N GLY A 367 -8.40 -1.62 0.28
CA GLY A 367 -7.47 -0.74 -0.43
C GLY A 367 -6.80 -1.39 -1.64
N LEU A 368 -7.24 -2.58 -2.07
CA LEU A 368 -6.71 -3.34 -3.22
C LEU A 368 -5.25 -3.83 -3.01
N LEU A 369 -4.80 -3.89 -1.76
CA LEU A 369 -3.44 -4.28 -1.35
C LEU A 369 -3.37 -5.67 -0.73
N GLY A 370 -4.50 -6.20 -0.31
CA GLY A 370 -4.62 -7.52 0.29
C GLY A 370 -4.41 -8.61 -0.77
N SER A 371 -3.27 -9.29 -0.71
CA SER A 371 -3.25 -10.73 -0.97
C SER A 371 -3.86 -11.39 0.26
N SER A 372 -4.98 -12.08 0.11
CA SER A 372 -5.53 -12.97 1.13
C SER A 372 -4.46 -13.98 1.60
N SER A 373 -3.69 -13.61 2.63
CA SER A 373 -2.72 -14.50 3.27
C SER A 373 -3.39 -15.48 4.23
N SER A 374 -4.71 -15.61 4.18
CA SER A 374 -5.47 -16.64 4.91
C SER A 374 -6.16 -17.58 3.92
N SER A 375 -5.39 -18.47 3.29
CA SER A 375 -5.90 -19.81 2.97
C SER A 375 -4.75 -20.78 2.70
N LYS A 376 -4.53 -21.67 3.67
CA LYS A 376 -3.95 -23.01 3.44
C LYS A 376 -4.94 -23.91 2.66
N SER A 377 -5.67 -23.35 1.69
CA SER A 377 -6.76 -24.04 0.98
C SER A 377 -6.82 -23.58 -0.48
N SER A 378 -6.60 -24.53 -1.39
CA SER A 378 -6.86 -24.47 -2.83
C SER A 378 -5.98 -23.53 -3.69
N SER A 379 -5.16 -24.17 -4.51
CA SER A 379 -4.20 -23.59 -5.47
C SER A 379 -4.82 -22.89 -6.69
N SER A 380 -5.98 -22.23 -6.56
CA SER A 380 -6.68 -21.61 -7.71
C SER A 380 -7.03 -20.12 -7.58
N ASN A 381 -7.06 -19.54 -6.36
CA ASN A 381 -7.46 -18.14 -6.14
C ASN A 381 -6.32 -17.15 -5.86
N LYS A 382 -5.11 -17.62 -5.52
CA LYS A 382 -3.94 -16.74 -5.27
C LYS A 382 -3.57 -15.81 -6.43
N HIS A 383 -3.86 -16.20 -7.67
CA HIS A 383 -3.56 -15.37 -8.85
C HIS A 383 -4.54 -14.22 -9.08
N GLN A 384 -5.67 -14.15 -8.37
CA GLN A 384 -6.75 -13.22 -8.68
C GLN A 384 -6.52 -11.84 -8.04
N GLU A 385 -5.97 -11.78 -6.82
CA GLU A 385 -5.80 -10.55 -6.03
C GLU A 385 -4.48 -9.82 -6.33
N GLU A 386 -3.36 -10.56 -6.41
CA GLU A 386 -2.08 -10.01 -6.89
C GLU A 386 -2.19 -9.46 -8.33
N SER A 387 -3.18 -9.93 -9.09
CA SER A 387 -3.48 -9.41 -10.42
C SER A 387 -4.00 -7.97 -10.38
N PHE A 388 -4.83 -7.55 -9.42
CA PHE A 388 -5.41 -6.19 -9.43
C PHE A 388 -4.37 -5.11 -9.16
N LEU A 389 -3.59 -5.28 -8.10
CA LEU A 389 -2.48 -4.38 -7.78
C LEU A 389 -1.47 -4.33 -8.94
N THR A 390 -1.16 -5.48 -9.54
CA THR A 390 -0.25 -5.54 -10.70
C THR A 390 -0.85 -4.86 -11.94
N GLN A 391 -2.13 -5.07 -12.22
CA GLN A 391 -2.85 -4.40 -13.31
C GLN A 391 -2.87 -2.89 -13.08
N LEU A 392 -3.15 -2.45 -11.85
CA LEU A 392 -3.19 -1.04 -11.48
C LEU A 392 -1.80 -0.40 -11.58
N HIS A 393 -0.75 -1.07 -11.09
CA HIS A 393 0.63 -0.62 -11.28
C HIS A 393 1.01 -0.49 -12.75
N GLN A 394 0.58 -1.44 -13.60
CA GLN A 394 0.81 -1.36 -15.05
C GLN A 394 0.07 -0.17 -15.68
N ILE A 395 -1.17 0.10 -15.27
CA ILE A 395 -1.95 1.26 -15.71
C ILE A 395 -1.24 2.57 -15.29
N LEU A 396 -0.83 2.70 -14.03
CA LEU A 396 -0.10 3.87 -13.54
C LEU A 396 1.23 4.08 -14.29
N LYS A 397 1.95 3.00 -14.61
CA LYS A 397 3.18 3.07 -15.42
C LYS A 397 2.91 3.56 -16.84
N ILE A 398 1.82 3.13 -17.47
CA ILE A 398 1.42 3.59 -18.80
C ILE A 398 1.06 5.08 -18.77
N MET A 399 0.38 5.55 -17.71
CA MET A 399 0.07 6.97 -17.54
C MET A 399 1.34 7.83 -17.47
N LEU A 400 2.37 7.39 -16.75
CA LEU A 400 3.67 8.09 -16.71
C LEU A 400 4.37 8.05 -18.08
N ALA A 401 4.39 6.90 -18.76
CA ALA A 401 4.98 6.79 -20.09
C ALA A 401 4.25 7.65 -21.15
N TYR A 402 2.94 7.83 -20.98
CA TYR A 402 2.11 8.71 -21.79
C TYR A 402 2.42 10.18 -21.51
N LYS A 403 2.55 10.56 -20.23
CA LYS A 403 3.03 11.89 -19.84
C LYS A 403 4.37 12.22 -20.50
N ASP A 404 5.33 11.29 -20.49
CA ASP A 404 6.65 11.53 -21.10
C ASP A 404 6.56 11.70 -22.63
N ALA A 405 5.63 11.01 -23.28
CA ALA A 405 5.36 11.19 -24.70
C ALA A 405 4.73 12.57 -25.00
N VAL A 406 3.84 13.04 -24.13
CA VAL A 406 3.25 14.39 -24.22
C VAL A 406 4.30 15.48 -23.97
N ASP A 407 5.22 15.26 -23.04
CA ASP A 407 6.35 16.17 -22.82
C ASP A 407 7.27 16.24 -24.04
N GLY A 408 7.51 15.10 -24.71
CA GLY A 408 8.16 15.04 -26.01
C GLY A 408 7.44 15.88 -27.07
N LEU A 409 6.11 15.74 -27.19
CA LEU A 409 5.29 16.54 -28.11
C LEU A 409 5.35 18.05 -27.77
N TYR A 410 5.39 18.40 -26.48
CA TYR A 410 5.57 19.77 -26.02
C TYR A 410 6.92 20.34 -26.45
N SER A 411 8.00 19.59 -26.22
CA SER A 411 9.35 20.01 -26.61
C SER A 411 9.47 20.24 -28.12
N PHE A 412 8.86 19.36 -28.93
CA PHE A 412 8.78 19.53 -30.38
C PHE A 412 7.99 20.78 -30.78
N SER A 413 6.86 21.04 -30.12
CA SER A 413 6.02 22.21 -30.37
C SER A 413 6.75 23.52 -30.03
N VAL A 414 7.53 23.53 -28.94
CA VAL A 414 8.39 24.68 -28.58
C VAL A 414 9.51 24.87 -29.62
N ALA A 415 10.16 23.81 -30.06
CA ALA A 415 11.22 23.90 -31.08
C ALA A 415 10.69 24.42 -32.42
N GLU A 416 9.51 23.97 -32.87
CA GLU A 416 8.85 24.52 -34.06
C GLU A 416 8.46 25.98 -33.88
N PHE A 417 8.01 26.38 -32.70
CA PHE A 417 7.69 27.79 -32.40
C PHE A 417 8.93 28.67 -32.49
N THR A 418 10.03 28.30 -31.83
CA THR A 418 11.30 29.04 -31.88
C THR A 418 11.80 29.14 -33.32
N ARG A 419 11.70 28.06 -34.11
CA ARG A 419 12.04 28.05 -35.54
C ARG A 419 11.22 29.04 -36.35
N ARG A 420 9.90 29.13 -36.10
CA ARG A 420 9.02 30.12 -36.77
C ARG A 420 9.39 31.55 -36.35
N GLN A 421 9.72 31.77 -35.08
CA GLN A 421 10.11 33.08 -34.57
C GLN A 421 11.45 33.55 -35.17
N GLU A 422 12.45 32.67 -35.25
CA GLU A 422 13.73 32.95 -35.91
C GLU A 422 13.55 33.28 -37.40
N LEU A 423 12.66 32.54 -38.09
CA LEU A 423 12.35 32.80 -39.49
C LEU A 423 11.69 34.17 -39.65
N SER A 424 10.72 34.50 -38.79
CA SER A 424 10.08 35.82 -38.78
C SER A 424 11.08 36.95 -38.52
N ALA A 425 11.97 36.80 -37.55
CA ALA A 425 13.02 37.78 -37.25
C ALA A 425 14.01 37.95 -38.43
N LYS A 426 14.35 36.85 -39.12
CA LYS A 426 15.15 36.88 -40.34
C LYS A 426 14.44 37.62 -41.48
N ILE A 427 13.12 37.46 -41.61
CA ILE A 427 12.32 38.21 -42.59
C ILE A 427 12.32 39.70 -42.24
N GLU A 428 12.10 40.04 -40.98
CA GLU A 428 12.05 41.43 -40.52
C GLU A 428 13.40 42.14 -40.72
N THR A 429 14.50 41.51 -40.35
CA THR A 429 15.86 42.04 -40.57
C THR A 429 16.17 42.22 -42.05
N ARG A 430 15.76 41.29 -42.93
CA ARG A 430 15.93 41.45 -44.38
C ARG A 430 15.04 42.57 -44.95
N THR A 431 13.83 42.69 -44.45
CA THR A 431 12.90 43.75 -44.85
C THR A 431 13.46 45.12 -44.45
N ALA A 432 14.04 45.24 -43.25
CA ALA A 432 14.76 46.43 -42.81
C ALA A 432 16.01 46.75 -43.68
N GLN A 433 16.66 45.72 -44.22
CA GLN A 433 17.76 45.85 -45.19
C GLN A 433 17.27 46.13 -46.63
N GLY A 434 15.97 46.37 -46.85
CA GLY A 434 15.37 46.66 -48.16
C GLY A 434 15.24 45.43 -49.07
N ARG A 435 15.48 44.22 -48.57
CA ARG A 435 15.33 42.96 -49.30
C ARG A 435 14.05 42.24 -48.86
N TRP A 436 13.02 42.32 -49.66
CA TRP A 436 11.73 41.68 -49.37
C TRP A 436 11.79 40.16 -49.56
N GLY A 437 11.22 39.42 -48.59
CA GLY A 437 11.07 37.96 -48.66
C GLY A 437 12.32 37.14 -48.32
N VAL A 438 12.14 35.82 -48.32
CA VAL A 438 13.18 34.81 -48.08
C VAL A 438 13.54 34.18 -49.43
N THR A 439 14.83 34.10 -49.76
CA THR A 439 15.27 33.41 -50.98
C THR A 439 15.46 31.92 -50.73
N GLU A 440 15.36 31.09 -51.77
CA GLU A 440 15.60 29.64 -51.70
C GLU A 440 17.02 29.31 -51.17
N ARG A 441 17.97 30.20 -51.44
CA ARG A 441 19.34 30.16 -50.88
C ARG A 441 19.39 30.36 -49.37
N ASP A 442 18.48 31.14 -48.78
CA ASP A 442 18.42 31.38 -47.33
C ASP A 442 17.82 30.18 -46.58
N LEU A 443 16.84 29.50 -47.18
CA LEU A 443 16.28 28.23 -46.69
C LEU A 443 17.36 27.13 -46.66
N LEU A 444 18.22 27.11 -47.68
CA LEU A 444 19.35 26.18 -47.79
C LEU A 444 20.57 26.61 -46.95
N SER A 445 20.83 27.91 -46.78
CA SER A 445 21.88 28.44 -45.90
C SER A 445 21.56 28.17 -44.43
N SER A 446 20.30 28.30 -44.00
CA SER A 446 19.88 27.87 -42.65
C SER A 446 20.08 26.36 -42.43
N ARG A 447 20.14 25.59 -43.52
CA ARG A 447 20.43 24.15 -43.54
C ARG A 447 21.94 23.86 -43.52
N ARG A 448 22.77 24.74 -44.10
CA ARG A 448 24.24 24.60 -44.18
C ARG A 448 25.01 25.21 -43.00
N THR A 449 24.59 26.34 -42.42
CA THR A 449 25.25 26.93 -41.24
C THR A 449 25.16 26.05 -40.00
N ARG A 450 24.16 25.16 -39.94
CA ARG A 450 24.03 24.14 -38.89
C ARG A 450 25.02 22.98 -39.00
N GLY A 451 25.68 22.79 -40.14
CA GLY A 451 26.64 21.70 -40.38
C GLY A 451 28.11 22.06 -40.15
N HIS A 452 28.46 23.34 -39.93
CA HIS A 452 29.85 23.80 -39.89
C HIS A 452 30.35 24.28 -38.51
N GLN A 453 29.52 24.26 -37.46
CA GLN A 453 29.95 24.66 -36.11
C GLN A 453 30.60 23.54 -35.28
N ASN A 454 30.97 22.41 -35.88
CA ASN A 454 31.67 21.32 -35.17
C ASN A 454 33.17 21.20 -35.48
N SER A 455 33.79 22.20 -36.11
CA SER A 455 35.25 22.24 -36.23
C SER A 455 35.72 23.68 -36.32
N VAL A 456 36.28 24.20 -35.22
CA VAL A 456 37.57 24.90 -35.10
C VAL A 456 37.52 25.71 -33.80
N SER A 457 38.23 25.21 -32.79
CA SER A 457 38.63 25.99 -31.62
C SER A 457 39.98 26.65 -31.92
N SER A 458 40.09 27.98 -31.82
CA SER A 458 41.31 28.68 -31.35
C SER A 458 41.21 30.22 -31.43
N MET A 459 41.36 30.88 -30.27
CA MET A 459 41.77 32.29 -30.01
C MET A 459 40.81 33.40 -30.52
N SER A 460 40.45 34.47 -29.79
CA SER A 460 41.15 35.24 -28.75
C SER A 460 40.11 36.06 -27.96
N THR A 461 40.35 36.32 -26.67
CA THR A 461 39.61 37.28 -25.84
C THR A 461 39.98 38.74 -26.19
N PRO A 462 39.07 39.72 -25.95
CA PRO A 462 39.25 40.54 -24.75
C PRO A 462 37.96 40.83 -23.97
N ASN A 463 38.19 41.35 -22.77
CA ASN A 463 37.37 41.39 -21.58
C ASN A 463 36.59 42.72 -21.45
N VAL A 464 35.27 42.70 -21.22
CA VAL A 464 34.51 43.75 -20.49
C VAL A 464 33.27 43.11 -19.84
N GLY A 465 33.04 43.36 -18.55
CA GLY A 465 32.13 42.60 -17.70
C GLY A 465 30.74 43.18 -17.43
N ASN A 466 30.11 42.50 -16.46
CA ASN A 466 28.88 42.76 -15.67
C ASN A 466 27.52 42.17 -16.10
N SER A 467 27.22 41.03 -15.45
CA SER A 467 26.04 40.72 -14.59
C SER A 467 24.63 40.60 -15.19
N ALA A 468 24.13 39.35 -15.28
CA ALA A 468 22.91 38.86 -14.60
C ALA A 468 22.58 37.39 -14.99
N ASP A 469 22.48 36.52 -13.98
CA ASP A 469 21.77 35.22 -13.84
C ASP A 469 21.61 34.26 -15.04
N ASP A 470 22.41 33.19 -15.01
CA ASP A 470 22.39 32.06 -15.94
C ASP A 470 21.72 30.83 -15.28
N ILE A 471 20.52 30.47 -15.75
CA ILE A 471 19.84 29.20 -15.44
C ILE A 471 20.32 28.16 -16.46
N GLY A 472 21.19 27.28 -16.00
CA GLY A 472 21.77 26.19 -16.79
C GLY A 472 20.72 25.28 -17.42
N THR A 473 20.51 25.43 -18.72
CA THR A 473 19.80 24.48 -19.58
C THR A 473 20.86 23.58 -20.22
N PRO A 474 20.75 22.23 -20.15
CA PRO A 474 21.74 21.36 -20.77
C PRO A 474 21.60 21.44 -22.30
N SER A 475 22.42 22.31 -22.91
CA SER A 475 22.61 22.36 -24.36
C SER A 475 23.44 21.15 -24.80
N SER A 476 22.76 20.10 -25.23
CA SER A 476 23.29 19.10 -26.15
C SER A 476 22.12 18.39 -26.80
N LEU A 477 22.08 18.44 -28.14
CA LEU A 477 21.12 17.87 -29.12
C LEU A 477 20.47 18.96 -30.00
N MET A 478 21.29 19.71 -30.74
CA MET A 478 20.83 20.63 -31.79
C MET A 478 21.45 20.22 -33.12
N GLY A 479 20.90 19.16 -33.71
CA GLY A 479 21.24 18.75 -35.06
C GLY A 479 20.35 17.61 -35.52
N GLN A 480 19.28 17.91 -36.24
CA GLN A 480 18.64 16.96 -37.14
C GLN A 480 17.76 17.68 -38.18
N ASP A 481 17.79 17.12 -39.39
CA ASP A 481 17.09 17.59 -40.58
C ASP A 481 15.57 17.64 -40.39
N LEU A 482 14.89 18.54 -41.12
CA LEU A 482 13.42 18.63 -41.16
C LEU A 482 12.72 17.28 -41.49
N SER A 483 13.39 16.37 -42.20
CA SER A 483 12.89 15.01 -42.45
C SER A 483 12.99 14.12 -41.20
N ALA A 484 14.05 14.26 -40.39
CA ALA A 484 14.19 13.53 -39.13
C ALA A 484 13.18 14.03 -38.08
N ASP A 485 12.91 15.35 -38.07
CA ASP A 485 11.88 15.97 -37.23
C ASP A 485 10.46 15.47 -37.58
N ASP A 486 10.13 15.36 -38.86
CA ASP A 486 8.83 14.80 -39.30
C ASP A 486 8.72 13.29 -38.97
N HIS A 487 9.82 12.54 -39.07
CA HIS A 487 9.86 11.14 -38.61
C HIS A 487 9.72 11.03 -37.08
N MET A 488 10.29 11.96 -36.32
CA MET A 488 10.17 12.04 -34.86
C MET A 488 8.73 12.34 -34.44
N LEU A 489 8.06 13.30 -35.10
CA LEU A 489 6.65 13.61 -34.85
C LEU A 489 5.74 12.42 -35.21
N ALA A 490 6.00 11.75 -36.34
CA ALA A 490 5.27 10.54 -36.71
C ALA A 490 5.42 9.42 -35.67
N SER A 491 6.64 9.20 -35.17
CA SER A 491 6.90 8.23 -34.09
C SER A 491 6.17 8.59 -32.79
N LEU A 492 6.15 9.87 -32.40
CA LEU A 492 5.41 10.34 -31.22
C LEU A 492 3.90 10.13 -31.37
N ARG A 493 3.34 10.40 -32.56
CA ARG A 493 1.92 10.16 -32.86
C ARG A 493 1.52 8.69 -32.76
N VAL A 494 2.38 7.78 -33.21
CA VAL A 494 2.16 6.33 -33.07
C VAL A 494 2.20 5.96 -31.59
N ARG A 495 3.25 6.37 -30.87
CA ARG A 495 3.41 6.10 -29.44
C ARG A 495 2.24 6.62 -28.58
N LEU A 496 1.73 7.83 -28.83
CA LEU A 496 0.57 8.38 -28.11
C LEU A 496 -0.71 7.56 -28.38
N ARG A 497 -0.91 7.10 -29.61
CA ARG A 497 -2.07 6.26 -29.98
C ARG A 497 -1.98 4.88 -29.35
N ASP A 498 -0.80 4.26 -29.38
CA ASP A 498 -0.59 2.93 -28.80
C ASP A 498 -0.76 2.95 -27.29
N LEU A 499 -0.18 3.95 -26.60
CA LEU A 499 -0.29 4.08 -25.15
C LEU A 499 -1.73 4.39 -24.69
N SER A 500 -2.47 5.20 -25.44
CA SER A 500 -3.89 5.48 -25.13
C SER A 500 -4.79 4.26 -25.40
N ALA A 501 -4.53 3.50 -26.46
CA ALA A 501 -5.24 2.24 -26.73
C ALA A 501 -4.92 1.18 -25.67
N GLU A 502 -3.64 1.06 -25.28
CA GLU A 502 -3.21 0.12 -24.23
C GLU A 502 -3.83 0.49 -22.88
N PHE A 503 -3.88 1.78 -22.54
CA PHE A 503 -4.56 2.28 -21.35
C PHE A 503 -6.03 1.85 -21.32
N ARG A 504 -6.80 2.12 -22.39
CA ARG A 504 -8.21 1.73 -22.48
C ARG A 504 -8.43 0.23 -22.42
N SER A 505 -7.59 -0.56 -23.10
CA SER A 505 -7.68 -2.03 -23.09
C SER A 505 -7.47 -2.60 -21.69
N ARG A 506 -6.48 -2.10 -20.95
CA ARG A 506 -6.20 -2.52 -19.58
C ARG A 506 -7.27 -2.05 -18.61
N LEU A 507 -7.80 -0.85 -18.80
CA LEU A 507 -8.92 -0.35 -18.03
C LEU A 507 -10.17 -1.22 -18.21
N ASN A 508 -10.53 -1.58 -19.44
CA ASN A 508 -11.65 -2.48 -19.71
C ASN A 508 -11.46 -3.86 -19.06
N THR A 509 -10.21 -4.34 -19.00
CA THR A 509 -9.89 -5.59 -18.31
C THR A 509 -10.06 -5.45 -16.79
N LEU A 510 -9.57 -4.35 -16.21
CA LEU A 510 -9.70 -4.06 -14.78
C LEU A 510 -11.18 -3.92 -14.37
N LEU A 511 -11.97 -3.17 -15.14
CA LEU A 511 -13.42 -3.02 -14.92
C LEU A 511 -14.15 -4.36 -15.03
N GLY A 512 -13.80 -5.16 -16.03
CA GLY A 512 -14.34 -6.51 -16.20
C GLY A 512 -13.99 -7.45 -15.04
N ASP A 513 -12.81 -7.32 -14.44
CA ASP A 513 -12.40 -8.13 -13.29
C ASP A 513 -13.03 -7.61 -11.98
N LEU A 514 -13.20 -6.29 -11.81
CA LEU A 514 -13.84 -5.67 -10.63
C LEU A 514 -15.36 -5.90 -10.56
N ALA A 515 -16.05 -5.97 -11.71
CA ALA A 515 -17.50 -6.15 -11.75
C ALA A 515 -18.01 -7.47 -11.12
N TYR A 516 -17.15 -8.49 -11.01
CA TYR A 516 -17.48 -9.82 -10.48
C TYR A 516 -16.90 -10.09 -9.08
N GLN A 517 -16.37 -9.07 -8.40
CA GLN A 517 -15.89 -9.19 -7.03
C GLN A 517 -17.03 -9.50 -6.04
N PRO A 518 -16.84 -10.37 -5.02
CA PRO A 518 -17.83 -10.55 -3.96
C PRO A 518 -18.07 -9.28 -3.15
N ASP A 519 -17.05 -8.42 -2.98
CA ASP A 519 -17.17 -7.19 -2.21
C ASP A 519 -17.97 -6.12 -2.96
N VAL A 520 -19.00 -5.61 -2.29
CA VAL A 520 -19.92 -4.58 -2.82
C VAL A 520 -19.17 -3.28 -3.12
N ASP A 521 -18.26 -2.88 -2.25
CA ASP A 521 -17.49 -1.63 -2.38
C ASP A 521 -16.59 -1.66 -3.63
N MET A 522 -15.97 -2.81 -3.92
CA MET A 522 -15.12 -2.99 -5.11
C MET A 522 -15.95 -3.02 -6.40
N ARG A 523 -17.18 -3.56 -6.34
CA ARG A 523 -18.12 -3.49 -7.47
C ARG A 523 -18.63 -2.07 -7.69
N PHE A 524 -18.87 -1.33 -6.63
CA PHE A 524 -19.25 0.08 -6.71
C PHE A 524 -18.14 0.91 -7.36
N LEU A 525 -16.88 0.68 -6.99
CA LEU A 525 -15.73 1.26 -7.68
C LEU A 525 -15.78 1.00 -9.20
N ALA A 526 -16.06 -0.23 -9.62
CA ALA A 526 -16.17 -0.56 -11.05
C ALA A 526 -17.25 0.28 -11.76
N VAL A 527 -18.40 0.49 -11.11
CA VAL A 527 -19.50 1.30 -11.64
C VAL A 527 -19.10 2.78 -11.74
N VAL A 528 -18.49 3.32 -10.69
CA VAL A 528 -18.03 4.72 -10.64
C VAL A 528 -16.96 5.00 -11.69
N MET A 529 -16.03 4.05 -11.88
CA MET A 529 -14.99 4.16 -12.90
C MET A 529 -15.50 3.99 -14.34
N ASN A 530 -16.66 3.37 -14.55
CA ASN A 530 -17.21 3.10 -15.89
C ASN A 530 -17.80 4.35 -16.58
N PHE A 531 -17.94 5.47 -15.87
CA PHE A 531 -18.39 6.77 -16.42
C PHE A 531 -19.58 6.64 -17.39
N ASN A 532 -20.77 6.31 -16.88
CA ASN A 532 -22.00 6.15 -17.69
C ASN A 532 -21.82 5.26 -18.93
N ASP A 533 -21.23 4.08 -18.75
CA ASP A 533 -20.99 3.08 -19.81
C ASP A 533 -20.09 3.56 -20.96
N PHE A 534 -19.18 4.51 -20.69
CA PHE A 534 -18.16 4.92 -21.65
C PHE A 534 -17.18 3.78 -21.98
N TYR A 535 -16.92 2.90 -21.00
CA TYR A 535 -16.09 1.72 -21.20
C TYR A 535 -16.95 0.48 -21.40
N GLU A 536 -16.55 -0.38 -22.34
CA GLU A 536 -17.13 -1.71 -22.51
C GLU A 536 -16.26 -2.71 -21.73
N PRO A 537 -16.68 -3.17 -20.53
CA PRO A 537 -15.87 -4.07 -19.71
C PRO A 537 -15.71 -5.42 -20.42
N VAL A 538 -14.47 -5.74 -20.78
CA VAL A 538 -14.13 -7.02 -21.44
C VAL A 538 -13.36 -7.87 -20.45
N ARG A 539 -13.94 -9.01 -20.08
CA ARG A 539 -13.26 -9.99 -19.22
C ARG A 539 -12.01 -10.52 -19.92
N LYS A 540 -10.91 -10.67 -19.16
CA LYS A 540 -9.77 -11.48 -19.60
C LYS A 540 -10.29 -12.90 -19.82
N ARG A 541 -10.54 -13.27 -21.09
CA ARG A 541 -11.00 -14.61 -21.45
C ARG A 541 -9.90 -15.56 -20.99
N ARG A 542 -10.11 -16.23 -19.85
CA ARG A 542 -9.25 -17.30 -19.37
C ARG A 542 -9.02 -18.20 -20.57
N THR A 543 -7.77 -18.38 -20.99
CA THR A 543 -7.34 -19.53 -21.77
C THR A 543 -7.42 -20.80 -20.91
N ALA A 544 -8.52 -20.97 -20.17
CA ALA A 544 -9.11 -22.28 -20.04
C ALA A 544 -9.70 -22.55 -21.42
N THR A 545 -8.90 -23.12 -22.32
CA THR A 545 -9.48 -23.99 -23.34
C THR A 545 -10.34 -24.96 -22.56
N SER A 546 -11.64 -24.69 -22.56
CA SER A 546 -12.70 -25.45 -21.96
C SER A 546 -12.32 -26.92 -22.10
N SER A 547 -12.15 -27.63 -20.98
CA SER A 547 -11.97 -29.09 -21.02
C SER A 547 -13.11 -29.72 -21.84
N ARG A 548 -14.30 -29.10 -21.83
CA ARG A 548 -15.43 -29.45 -22.71
C ARG A 548 -15.16 -29.17 -24.19
N ASP A 549 -14.44 -28.12 -24.60
CA ASP A 549 -14.10 -27.88 -26.01
C ASP A 549 -12.95 -28.79 -26.49
N LYS A 550 -11.95 -29.06 -25.64
CA LYS A 550 -10.93 -30.09 -25.93
C LYS A 550 -11.54 -31.49 -26.01
N GLU A 551 -12.52 -31.79 -25.16
CA GLU A 551 -13.25 -33.07 -25.19
C GLU A 551 -14.21 -33.14 -26.38
N ARG A 552 -14.85 -32.02 -26.76
CA ARG A 552 -15.71 -31.95 -27.95
C ARG A 552 -14.92 -32.05 -29.25
N LEU A 553 -13.70 -31.50 -29.29
CA LEU A 553 -12.75 -31.68 -30.39
C LEU A 553 -12.20 -33.11 -30.44
N ARG A 554 -11.93 -33.74 -29.28
CA ARG A 554 -11.58 -35.17 -29.20
C ARG A 554 -12.72 -36.08 -29.66
N ARG A 555 -13.97 -35.79 -29.28
CA ARG A 555 -15.15 -36.54 -29.74
C ARG A 555 -15.39 -36.38 -31.24
N LYS A 556 -15.26 -35.16 -31.78
CA LYS A 556 -15.32 -34.94 -33.24
C LYS A 556 -14.18 -35.63 -34.00
N ALA A 557 -12.98 -35.70 -33.42
CA ALA A 557 -11.86 -36.44 -34.01
C ALA A 557 -12.08 -37.96 -33.97
N ALA A 558 -12.69 -38.48 -32.90
CA ALA A 558 -13.07 -39.89 -32.79
C ALA A 558 -14.20 -40.28 -33.76
N GLU A 559 -15.23 -39.43 -33.91
CA GLU A 559 -16.30 -39.61 -34.89
C GLU A 559 -15.79 -39.58 -36.34
N GLY A 560 -14.83 -38.70 -36.64
CA GLY A 560 -14.16 -38.64 -37.95
C GLY A 560 -13.31 -39.88 -38.27
N ASN A 561 -12.70 -40.51 -37.25
CA ASN A 561 -11.96 -41.77 -37.42
C ASN A 561 -12.91 -42.97 -37.57
N ALA A 562 -14.01 -43.04 -36.83
CA ALA A 562 -15.03 -44.08 -36.97
C ALA A 562 -15.71 -44.03 -38.35
N GLN A 563 -15.95 -42.84 -38.91
CA GLN A 563 -16.46 -42.70 -40.27
C GLN A 563 -15.44 -43.09 -41.35
N LYS A 564 -14.14 -42.95 -41.08
CA LYS A 564 -13.07 -43.44 -41.97
C LYS A 564 -12.94 -44.96 -41.91
N GLU A 565 -13.09 -45.59 -40.75
CA GLU A 565 -13.10 -47.05 -40.61
C GLU A 565 -14.34 -47.68 -41.25
N MET A 566 -15.55 -47.11 -41.06
CA MET A 566 -16.76 -47.56 -41.75
C MET A 566 -16.69 -47.39 -43.28
N LYS A 567 -15.97 -46.37 -43.79
CA LYS A 567 -15.70 -46.23 -45.22
C LYS A 567 -14.65 -47.22 -45.75
N LYS A 568 -13.78 -47.73 -44.88
CA LYS A 568 -12.79 -48.75 -45.21
C LYS A 568 -13.42 -50.14 -45.24
N GLU A 569 -14.33 -50.45 -44.32
CA GLU A 569 -15.12 -51.71 -44.33
C GLU A 569 -16.13 -51.78 -45.49
N ARG A 570 -16.65 -50.65 -45.99
CA ARG A 570 -17.55 -50.63 -47.16
C ARG A 570 -16.85 -50.75 -48.51
N ARG A 571 -15.52 -50.82 -48.57
CA ARG A 571 -14.75 -50.88 -49.82
C ARG A 571 -14.26 -52.28 -50.22
N ASP A 572 -14.53 -53.32 -49.43
CA ASP A 572 -14.28 -54.70 -49.84
C ASP A 572 -15.59 -55.45 -50.09
N PRO A 573 -15.92 -55.66 -51.37
CA PRO A 573 -16.55 -56.90 -51.78
C PRO A 573 -15.82 -57.48 -52.98
N THR A 574 -15.12 -58.59 -52.80
CA THR A 574 -15.03 -59.69 -53.78
C THR A 574 -14.34 -60.89 -53.14
N GLY A 575 -15.11 -61.96 -52.91
CA GLY A 575 -14.59 -63.27 -52.54
C GLY A 575 -13.96 -63.97 -53.76
N PRO A 576 -13.23 -65.08 -53.54
CA PRO A 576 -12.72 -65.89 -54.64
C PRO A 576 -13.78 -66.88 -55.11
N GLU A 577 -14.12 -66.86 -56.39
CA GLU A 577 -14.85 -67.94 -57.06
C GLU A 577 -13.91 -69.11 -57.39
N SER A 578 -14.48 -70.30 -57.21
CA SER A 578 -14.01 -71.62 -57.60
C SER A 578 -13.61 -71.74 -59.08
N ALA A 579 -12.55 -72.51 -59.39
CA ALA A 579 -12.62 -73.60 -60.37
C ALA A 579 -11.33 -74.43 -60.41
N SER A 580 -11.56 -75.73 -60.55
CA SER A 580 -10.67 -76.89 -60.66
C SER A 580 -9.77 -76.93 -61.90
N GLY A 581 -8.64 -77.64 -61.75
CA GLY A 581 -8.34 -78.79 -62.62
C GLY A 581 -7.14 -78.67 -63.59
N SER A 582 -6.16 -79.58 -63.37
CA SER A 582 -5.28 -80.27 -64.36
C SER A 582 -4.55 -79.41 -65.41
N GLY A 583 -3.24 -79.46 -65.61
CA GLY A 583 -2.31 -80.58 -65.54
C GLY A 583 -1.45 -80.55 -66.81
N ALA A 584 -0.12 -80.58 -66.62
CA ALA A 584 0.94 -81.00 -67.55
C ALA A 584 1.02 -80.38 -68.98
N GLN A 585 2.14 -79.75 -69.31
CA GLN A 585 3.28 -80.41 -70.00
C GLN A 585 4.41 -79.40 -70.27
N ALA A 586 5.63 -79.80 -69.89
CA ALA A 586 6.90 -79.23 -70.35
C ALA A 586 7.20 -79.72 -71.79
N PRO A 587 8.19 -79.12 -72.48
CA PRO A 587 9.60 -79.44 -72.20
C PRO A 587 10.41 -78.26 -71.63
#